data_AF-A0A183UKA9-F1
#
_entry.id   AF-A0A183UKA9-F1
#
_cell.length_a   1.000
_cell.length_b   1.000
_cell.length_c   1.000
_cell.angle_alpha   90.00
_cell.angle_beta   90.00
_cell.angle_gamma   90.00
#
_symmetry.space_group_name_H-M   'P 1'
#
loop_
_entity.id
_entity.type
_entity.pdbx_description
1 polymer ?
#
loop_
_entity_poly.entity_id
_entity_poly.type
_entity_poly.pdbx_seq_one_letter_code
_entity_poly.pdbx_strand_id
1 'polypeptide(L)'
;MAHELGKFEGLNLRSRLLLVVVSAVLCGTFAAIFRSTDLPSTGLPERKRIMVADPASNANFNDARVQHLSLKWDVDFVRARINGTAALTIEFLKPTDKVILDGRSLEIKKAQVKGKDVAFTVDNAGVVGEKISVDVGGHTAGDKIELVFEYSTGAGCTALQFMRAEQTADKKGPFLFSQCQPIHARSLLPCMDTPSVKQTYDSEATLLYIFAFFLARKNQSLCVKEFF
;
A
#
# COMPACT_ATOMS: atom_id res chain seq x y z
N MET A 1 -1.75 -26.03 36.58
CA MET A 1 -2.40 -27.32 36.91
C MET A 1 -1.56 -28.47 36.38
N ALA A 2 -0.33 -28.59 36.89
CA ALA A 2 0.54 -29.73 36.66
C ALA A 2 0.58 -30.51 37.97
N HIS A 3 -0.47 -31.28 38.24
CA HIS A 3 -0.56 -32.16 39.41
C HIS A 3 -1.79 -33.05 39.21
N GLU A 4 -1.64 -34.15 38.45
CA GLU A 4 -2.43 -35.40 38.54
C GLU A 4 -2.07 -36.38 37.40
N LEU A 5 -0.78 -36.70 37.23
CA LEU A 5 -0.34 -37.84 36.40
C LEU A 5 0.28 -38.92 37.29
N GLY A 6 -0.45 -39.33 38.31
CA GLY A 6 0.02 -40.33 39.25
C GLY A 6 -1.13 -41.01 39.96
N LYS A 7 -1.90 -41.84 39.24
CA LYS A 7 -2.88 -42.79 39.81
C LYS A 7 -3.50 -43.71 38.74
N PHE A 8 -2.69 -44.41 37.95
CA PHE A 8 -3.19 -45.50 37.09
C PHE A 8 -2.34 -46.78 37.13
N GLU A 9 -1.71 -47.04 38.28
CA GLU A 9 -1.04 -48.31 38.60
C GLU A 9 -1.93 -49.20 39.48
N GLY A 10 -3.06 -49.65 38.94
CA GLY A 10 -3.92 -50.57 39.69
C GLY A 10 -5.20 -51.05 39.02
N LEU A 11 -5.42 -50.80 37.73
CA LEU A 11 -6.62 -51.29 37.04
C LEU A 11 -6.29 -52.52 36.16
N ASN A 12 -7.03 -53.59 36.40
CA ASN A 12 -6.97 -54.87 35.68
C ASN A 12 -7.22 -54.68 34.16
N LEU A 13 -6.64 -55.56 33.35
CA LEU A 13 -6.64 -55.58 31.89
C LEU A 13 -8.06 -55.47 31.29
N ARG A 14 -9.09 -55.99 31.96
CA ARG A 14 -10.49 -55.87 31.54
C ARG A 14 -11.03 -54.44 31.62
N SER A 15 -10.64 -53.67 32.62
CA SER A 15 -11.07 -52.28 32.79
C SER A 15 -10.35 -51.34 31.83
N ARG A 16 -9.09 -51.65 31.48
CA ARG A 16 -8.35 -50.92 30.44
C ARG A 16 -8.93 -51.15 29.04
N LEU A 17 -9.38 -52.37 28.74
CA LEU A 17 -10.02 -52.68 27.46
C LEU A 17 -11.38 -51.98 27.32
N LEU A 18 -12.16 -51.90 28.40
CA LEU A 18 -13.45 -51.21 28.41
C LEU A 18 -13.28 -49.69 28.18
N LEU A 19 -12.25 -49.07 28.76
CA LEU A 19 -11.98 -47.63 28.59
C LEU A 19 -11.57 -47.27 27.16
N VAL A 20 -10.79 -48.13 26.49
CA VAL A 20 -10.37 -47.92 25.09
C VAL A 20 -11.55 -48.05 24.13
N VAL A 21 -12.43 -49.05 24.33
CA VAL A 21 -13.61 -49.26 23.48
C VAL A 21 -14.61 -48.10 23.59
N VAL A 22 -14.81 -47.53 24.78
CA VAL A 22 -15.70 -46.37 24.97
C VAL A 22 -15.19 -45.12 24.23
N SER A 23 -13.86 -44.89 24.18
CA SER A 23 -13.31 -43.74 23.42
C SER A 23 -13.44 -43.90 21.90
N ALA A 24 -13.35 -45.12 21.38
CA ALA A 24 -13.42 -45.39 19.94
C ALA A 24 -14.86 -45.24 19.40
N VAL A 25 -15.88 -45.58 20.18
CA VAL A 25 -17.29 -45.45 19.79
C VAL A 25 -17.76 -43.99 19.77
N LEU A 26 -17.22 -43.15 20.67
CA LEU A 26 -17.48 -41.70 20.68
C LEU A 26 -16.79 -40.96 19.52
N CYS A 27 -15.67 -41.46 19.01
CA CYS A 27 -14.99 -40.87 17.84
C CYS A 27 -15.67 -41.28 16.51
N GLY A 28 -16.18 -42.51 16.42
CA GLY A 28 -16.80 -43.04 15.19
C GLY A 28 -18.18 -42.49 14.86
N THR A 29 -18.91 -41.96 15.85
CA THR A 29 -20.28 -41.44 15.65
C THR A 29 -20.35 -39.94 15.35
N PHE A 30 -19.27 -39.19 15.62
CA PHE A 30 -19.18 -37.77 15.21
C PHE A 30 -18.81 -37.60 13.73
N ALA A 31 -18.13 -38.58 13.11
CA ALA A 31 -17.72 -38.50 11.71
C ALA A 31 -18.85 -38.74 10.69
N ALA A 32 -19.99 -39.31 11.12
CA ALA A 32 -21.10 -39.66 10.21
C ALA A 32 -22.20 -38.59 10.11
N ILE A 33 -22.11 -37.48 10.84
CA ILE A 33 -23.14 -36.41 10.86
C ILE A 33 -22.70 -35.15 10.07
N PHE A 34 -21.42 -35.04 9.68
CA PHE A 34 -20.96 -34.00 8.77
C PHE A 34 -20.98 -34.47 7.31
N ARG A 35 -22.16 -34.89 6.83
CA ARG A 35 -22.40 -34.99 5.39
C ARG A 35 -22.81 -33.59 4.96
N SER A 36 -21.90 -32.90 4.28
CA SER A 36 -22.12 -31.58 3.68
C SER A 36 -23.40 -31.61 2.86
N THR A 37 -24.48 -31.03 3.37
CA THR A 37 -25.54 -30.53 2.50
C THR A 37 -24.93 -29.32 1.83
N ASP A 38 -24.44 -29.51 0.60
CA ASP A 38 -24.13 -28.42 -0.31
C ASP A 38 -25.41 -27.59 -0.48
N LEU A 39 -25.48 -26.51 0.31
CA LEU A 39 -26.45 -25.46 0.08
C LEU A 39 -26.17 -24.92 -1.32
N PRO A 40 -27.16 -24.88 -2.22
CA PRO A 40 -26.96 -24.29 -3.53
C PRO A 40 -26.45 -22.87 -3.32
N SER A 41 -25.27 -22.57 -3.87
CA SER A 41 -24.72 -21.22 -3.90
C SER A 41 -25.59 -20.38 -4.81
N THR A 42 -26.75 -19.94 -4.32
CA THR A 42 -27.49 -18.86 -4.94
C THR A 42 -26.56 -17.66 -4.90
N GLY A 43 -26.09 -17.27 -6.09
CA GLY A 43 -25.16 -16.17 -6.27
C GLY A 43 -25.67 -14.97 -5.49
N LEU A 44 -24.88 -14.55 -4.50
CA LEU A 44 -25.06 -13.24 -3.88
C LEU A 44 -25.14 -12.23 -5.02
N PRO A 45 -26.14 -11.33 -5.01
CA PRO A 45 -26.27 -10.32 -6.06
C PRO A 45 -24.93 -9.61 -6.18
N GLU A 46 -24.44 -9.49 -7.42
CA GLU A 46 -23.22 -8.76 -7.72
C GLU A 46 -23.27 -7.42 -7.00
N ARG A 47 -22.34 -7.22 -6.05
CA ARG A 47 -22.39 -6.09 -5.13
C ARG A 47 -22.28 -4.82 -5.97
N LYS A 48 -23.43 -4.19 -6.24
CA LYS A 48 -23.54 -2.95 -7.02
C LYS A 48 -22.50 -1.98 -6.46
N ARG A 49 -21.43 -1.70 -7.21
CA ARG A 49 -20.36 -0.81 -6.75
C ARG A 49 -20.98 0.55 -6.51
N ILE A 50 -21.17 0.90 -5.25
CA ILE A 50 -21.59 2.24 -4.85
C ILE A 50 -20.46 3.16 -5.31
N MET A 51 -20.77 4.18 -6.10
CA MET A 51 -19.82 5.23 -6.41
C MET A 51 -19.47 5.92 -5.09
N VAL A 52 -18.26 5.71 -4.61
CA VAL A 52 -17.79 6.34 -3.38
C VAL A 52 -17.23 7.70 -3.79
N ALA A 53 -17.83 8.77 -3.27
CA ALA A 53 -17.26 10.11 -3.39
C ALA A 53 -16.44 10.39 -2.13
N ASP A 54 -15.21 10.88 -2.32
CA ASP A 54 -14.38 11.39 -1.24
C ASP A 54 -14.20 12.90 -1.46
N PRO A 55 -14.80 13.77 -0.64
CA PRO A 55 -14.68 15.22 -0.81
C PRO A 55 -13.25 15.73 -0.58
N ALA A 56 -12.36 14.92 -0.02
CA ALA A 56 -10.97 15.28 0.23
C ALA A 56 -10.02 14.89 -0.93
N SER A 57 -10.51 14.27 -2.02
CA SER A 57 -9.69 13.84 -3.17
C SER A 57 -10.32 14.27 -4.49
N ASN A 58 -9.49 14.69 -5.44
CA ASN A 58 -9.90 14.98 -6.81
C ASN A 58 -9.73 13.78 -7.75
N ALA A 59 -9.15 12.68 -7.27
CA ALA A 59 -8.80 11.55 -8.10
C ALA A 59 -10.03 10.82 -8.66
N ASN A 60 -9.94 10.35 -9.90
CA ASN A 60 -11.01 9.57 -10.54
C ASN A 60 -10.95 8.08 -10.20
N PHE A 61 -10.82 7.75 -8.91
CA PHE A 61 -10.59 6.38 -8.42
C PHE A 61 -11.76 5.41 -8.66
N ASN A 62 -12.92 5.91 -9.12
CA ASN A 62 -14.05 5.10 -9.56
C ASN A 62 -13.96 4.66 -11.04
N ASP A 63 -13.08 5.30 -11.83
CA ASP A 63 -12.92 5.06 -13.26
C ASP A 63 -11.57 4.38 -13.57
N ALA A 64 -10.54 4.68 -12.78
CA ALA A 64 -9.23 4.02 -12.83
C ALA A 64 -8.76 3.70 -11.40
N ARG A 65 -7.95 2.65 -11.24
CA ARG A 65 -7.42 2.23 -9.94
C ARG A 65 -5.93 1.97 -10.02
N VAL A 66 -5.17 2.60 -9.12
CA VAL A 66 -3.75 2.26 -8.93
C VAL A 66 -3.66 0.93 -8.16
N GLN A 67 -3.04 -0.08 -8.76
CA GLN A 67 -2.82 -1.40 -8.15
C GLN A 67 -1.47 -1.46 -7.41
N HIS A 68 -0.45 -0.83 -8.00
CA HIS A 68 0.93 -0.88 -7.52
C HIS A 68 1.65 0.45 -7.75
N LEU A 69 2.58 0.77 -6.84
CA LEU A 69 3.48 1.92 -6.91
C LEU A 69 4.94 1.43 -6.81
N SER A 70 5.75 1.69 -7.82
CA SER A 70 7.21 1.52 -7.70
C SER A 70 7.87 2.89 -7.57
N LEU A 71 8.57 3.10 -6.46
CA LEU A 71 9.14 4.39 -6.08
C LEU A 71 10.66 4.31 -6.13
N LYS A 72 11.30 5.26 -6.81
CA LYS A 72 12.76 5.46 -6.76
C LYS A 72 13.03 6.87 -6.32
N TRP A 73 13.60 7.02 -5.13
CA TRP A 73 13.81 8.30 -4.49
C TRP A 73 15.28 8.56 -4.22
N ASP A 74 15.67 9.80 -4.43
CA ASP A 74 16.95 10.38 -4.05
C ASP A 74 16.65 11.51 -3.06
N VAL A 75 17.15 11.35 -1.84
CA VAL A 75 16.84 12.28 -0.74
C VAL A 75 17.97 13.30 -0.62
N ASP A 76 17.64 14.55 -0.91
CA ASP A 76 18.56 15.68 -0.85
C ASP A 76 18.34 16.46 0.46
N PHE A 77 19.19 16.20 1.45
CA PHE A 77 19.18 16.93 2.72
C PHE A 77 19.67 18.38 2.61
N VAL A 78 20.47 18.71 1.59
CA VAL A 78 20.99 20.06 1.38
C VAL A 78 19.87 20.97 0.89
N ARG A 79 19.06 20.48 -0.06
CA ARG A 79 17.91 21.19 -0.60
C ARG A 79 16.59 20.88 0.12
N ALA A 80 16.63 19.99 1.12
CA ALA A 80 15.46 19.51 1.87
C ALA A 80 14.31 19.06 0.97
N ARG A 81 14.62 18.18 0.01
CA ARG A 81 13.64 17.66 -0.95
C ARG A 81 13.93 16.23 -1.37
N ILE A 82 12.93 15.57 -1.93
CA ILE A 82 13.07 14.26 -2.58
C ILE A 82 12.95 14.45 -4.08
N ASN A 83 13.93 13.92 -4.82
CA ASN A 83 13.88 13.79 -6.27
C ASN A 83 13.57 12.34 -6.62
N GLY A 84 12.86 12.08 -7.71
CA GLY A 84 12.71 10.69 -8.10
C GLY A 84 11.67 10.39 -9.16
N THR A 85 11.32 9.11 -9.21
CA THR A 85 10.29 8.59 -10.09
C THR A 85 9.24 7.81 -9.33
N ALA A 86 7.97 7.99 -9.72
CA ALA A 86 6.86 7.16 -9.28
C ALA A 86 6.23 6.48 -10.49
N ALA A 87 6.29 5.15 -10.55
CA ALA A 87 5.63 4.33 -11.55
C ALA A 87 4.34 3.74 -10.98
N LEU A 88 3.20 4.13 -11.55
CA LEU A 88 1.86 3.72 -11.16
C LEU A 88 1.38 2.64 -12.12
N THR A 89 1.14 1.44 -11.61
CA THR A 89 0.40 0.41 -12.36
C THR A 89 -1.09 0.67 -12.19
N ILE A 90 -1.77 1.02 -13.28
CA ILE A 90 -3.17 1.46 -13.28
C ILE A 90 -4.02 0.44 -14.02
N GLU A 91 -5.15 0.07 -13.42
CA GLU A 91 -6.22 -0.71 -14.05
C GLU A 91 -7.44 0.19 -14.28
N PHE A 92 -7.98 0.17 -15.50
CA PHE A 92 -9.18 0.93 -15.84
C PHE A 92 -10.44 0.16 -15.45
N LEU A 93 -11.32 0.79 -14.69
CA LEU A 93 -12.59 0.22 -14.23
C LEU A 93 -13.74 0.57 -15.18
N LYS A 94 -13.61 1.67 -15.91
CA LYS A 94 -14.58 2.16 -16.90
C LYS A 94 -13.82 2.75 -18.10
N PRO A 95 -14.49 2.92 -19.25
CA PRO A 95 -13.90 3.65 -20.35
C PRO A 95 -13.55 5.09 -19.95
N THR A 96 -12.29 5.48 -20.12
CA THR A 96 -11.77 6.82 -19.84
C THR A 96 -10.51 7.05 -20.67
N ASP A 97 -10.26 8.31 -21.02
CA ASP A 97 -9.04 8.78 -21.66
C ASP A 97 -8.07 9.44 -20.67
N LYS A 98 -8.50 9.62 -19.42
CA LYS A 98 -7.78 10.39 -18.40
C LYS A 98 -7.56 9.62 -17.11
N VAL A 99 -6.40 9.87 -16.52
CA VAL A 99 -6.07 9.54 -15.13
C VAL A 99 -5.97 10.84 -14.35
N ILE A 100 -6.73 10.94 -13.26
CA ILE A 100 -6.73 12.10 -12.36
C ILE A 100 -6.15 11.68 -11.01
N LEU A 101 -5.12 12.39 -10.56
CA LEU A 101 -4.42 12.17 -9.31
C LEU A 101 -4.44 13.43 -8.43
N ASP A 102 -4.22 13.25 -7.15
CA ASP A 102 -3.98 14.33 -6.20
C ASP A 102 -2.50 14.72 -6.19
N GLY A 103 -2.26 16.03 -6.09
CA GLY A 103 -0.94 16.62 -5.88
C GLY A 103 -0.96 17.72 -4.83
N ARG A 104 0.21 18.12 -4.34
CA ARG A 104 0.42 19.37 -3.61
C ARG A 104 1.88 19.77 -3.64
N SER A 105 2.18 20.89 -4.29
CA SER A 105 3.54 21.43 -4.37
C SER A 105 4.51 20.38 -4.91
N LEU A 106 4.11 19.66 -5.95
CA LEU A 106 4.98 18.73 -6.67
C LEU A 106 5.55 19.42 -7.91
N GLU A 107 6.86 19.31 -8.09
CA GLU A 107 7.56 19.77 -9.30
C GLU A 107 7.61 18.60 -10.30
N ILE A 108 6.56 18.41 -11.08
CA ILE A 108 6.48 17.34 -12.08
C ILE A 108 7.22 17.77 -13.34
N LYS A 109 8.25 17.01 -13.73
CA LYS A 109 9.06 17.29 -14.93
C LYS A 109 8.49 16.62 -16.18
N LYS A 110 8.08 15.36 -16.05
CA LYS A 110 7.50 14.58 -17.14
C LYS A 110 6.57 13.48 -16.61
N ALA A 111 5.60 13.12 -17.44
CA ALA A 111 4.76 11.95 -17.28
C ALA A 111 4.89 11.09 -18.54
N GLN A 112 5.01 9.78 -18.39
CA GLN A 112 5.27 8.86 -19.50
C GLN A 112 4.41 7.61 -19.43
N VAL A 113 3.94 7.14 -20.59
CA VAL A 113 3.29 5.83 -20.75
C VAL A 113 4.06 5.05 -21.81
N LYS A 114 4.52 3.84 -21.45
CA LYS A 114 5.37 3.00 -22.34
C LYS A 114 6.59 3.75 -22.90
N GLY A 115 7.21 4.61 -22.06
CA GLY A 115 8.38 5.41 -22.41
C GLY A 115 8.10 6.61 -23.34
N LYS A 116 6.84 6.91 -23.65
CA LYS A 116 6.45 8.09 -24.43
C LYS A 116 5.87 9.16 -23.52
N ASP A 117 6.27 10.41 -23.73
CA ASP A 117 5.75 11.54 -22.99
C ASP A 117 4.25 11.72 -23.26
N VAL A 118 3.50 11.96 -22.19
CA VAL A 118 2.07 12.24 -22.23
C VAL A 118 1.79 13.63 -21.67
N ALA A 119 0.78 14.28 -22.22
CA ALA A 119 0.37 15.60 -21.75
C ALA A 119 -0.29 15.49 -20.38
N PHE A 120 0.03 16.43 -19.49
CA PHE A 120 -0.61 16.56 -18.20
C PHE A 120 -0.85 18.03 -17.85
N THR A 121 -1.87 18.27 -17.04
CA THR A 121 -2.16 19.58 -16.44
C THR A 121 -2.17 19.45 -14.92
N VAL A 122 -1.78 20.54 -14.25
CA VAL A 122 -1.83 20.66 -12.80
C VAL A 122 -2.68 21.87 -12.47
N ASP A 123 -3.91 21.62 -12.03
CA ASP A 123 -4.87 22.67 -11.70
C ASP A 123 -4.91 22.88 -10.18
N ASN A 124 -5.01 24.14 -9.74
CA ASN A 124 -5.27 24.44 -8.34
C ASN A 124 -6.71 23.99 -7.98
N ALA A 125 -6.84 23.18 -6.92
CA ALA A 125 -8.10 22.67 -6.40
C ALA A 125 -8.40 23.19 -4.99
N GLY A 126 -7.85 24.35 -4.62
CA GLY A 126 -8.07 25.00 -3.34
C GLY A 126 -7.52 24.20 -2.16
N VAL A 127 -8.35 24.00 -1.12
CA VAL A 127 -7.92 23.43 0.16
C VAL A 127 -7.45 21.98 0.06
N VAL A 128 -7.93 21.23 -0.93
CA VAL A 128 -7.54 19.83 -1.17
C VAL A 128 -6.19 19.72 -1.92
N GLY A 129 -5.63 20.83 -2.41
CA GLY A 129 -4.32 20.86 -3.08
C GLY A 129 -4.46 21.04 -4.59
N GLU A 130 -3.82 20.18 -5.36
CA GLU A 130 -3.74 20.25 -6.82
C GLU A 130 -4.38 19.01 -7.45
N LYS A 131 -4.99 19.20 -8.63
CA LYS A 131 -5.55 18.14 -9.45
C LYS A 131 -4.62 17.91 -10.64
N ILE A 132 -3.98 16.76 -10.69
CA ILE A 132 -3.08 16.36 -11.77
C ILE A 132 -3.91 15.53 -12.77
N SER A 133 -4.13 16.07 -13.96
CA SER A 133 -4.88 15.36 -15.03
C SER A 133 -3.92 14.92 -16.12
N VAL A 134 -3.84 13.63 -16.39
CA VAL A 134 -2.97 13.06 -17.43
C VAL A 134 -3.83 12.48 -18.55
N ASP A 135 -3.55 12.86 -19.78
CA ASP A 135 -4.14 12.27 -20.98
C ASP A 135 -3.36 11.00 -21.34
N VAL A 136 -4.00 9.84 -21.18
CA VAL A 136 -3.39 8.52 -21.40
C VAL A 136 -3.91 7.85 -22.68
N GLY A 137 -4.74 8.55 -23.46
CA GLY A 137 -5.48 7.97 -24.56
C GLY A 137 -6.63 7.08 -24.09
N GLY A 138 -7.58 6.81 -25.00
CA GLY A 138 -8.79 6.05 -24.66
C GLY A 138 -8.50 4.62 -24.25
N HIS A 139 -8.93 4.26 -23.05
CA HIS A 139 -8.87 2.91 -22.50
C HIS A 139 -10.27 2.38 -22.17
N THR A 140 -10.41 1.06 -22.16
CA THR A 140 -11.64 0.34 -21.81
C THR A 140 -11.50 -0.37 -20.46
N ALA A 141 -12.63 -0.84 -19.91
CA ALA A 141 -12.61 -1.54 -18.63
C ALA A 141 -11.78 -2.84 -18.72
N GLY A 142 -10.85 -3.02 -17.78
CA GLY A 142 -9.91 -4.14 -17.74
C GLY A 142 -8.53 -3.84 -18.33
N ASP A 143 -8.38 -2.74 -19.07
CA ASP A 143 -7.07 -2.31 -19.58
C ASP A 143 -6.12 -1.97 -18.43
N LYS A 144 -4.83 -2.18 -18.67
CA LYS A 144 -3.76 -1.85 -17.72
C LYS A 144 -2.64 -1.07 -18.39
N ILE A 145 -2.16 -0.06 -17.69
CA ILE A 145 -1.00 0.73 -18.11
C ILE A 145 -0.03 0.94 -16.95
N GLU A 146 1.20 1.31 -17.31
CA GLU A 146 2.17 1.88 -16.39
C GLU A 146 2.34 3.36 -16.73
N LEU A 147 2.02 4.22 -15.76
CA LEU A 147 2.19 5.67 -15.85
C LEU A 147 3.35 6.08 -14.95
N VAL A 148 4.41 6.64 -15.54
CA VAL A 148 5.64 6.98 -14.83
C VAL A 148 5.78 8.50 -14.75
N PHE A 149 5.93 9.01 -13.53
CA PHE A 149 6.26 10.41 -13.28
C PHE A 149 7.73 10.55 -12.93
N GLU A 150 8.41 11.55 -13.48
CA GLU A 150 9.64 12.10 -12.92
C GLU A 150 9.31 13.44 -12.26
N TYR A 151 9.64 13.57 -10.97
CA TYR A 151 9.22 14.71 -10.18
C TYR A 151 10.19 15.00 -9.02
N SER A 152 10.00 16.15 -8.39
CA SER A 152 10.55 16.44 -7.07
C SER A 152 9.49 17.00 -6.13
N THR A 153 9.67 16.80 -4.82
CA THR A 153 8.88 17.54 -3.83
C THR A 153 9.28 19.00 -3.88
N GLY A 154 8.30 19.90 -3.96
CA GLY A 154 8.52 21.34 -3.96
C GLY A 154 8.73 21.91 -2.55
N ALA A 155 9.03 23.20 -2.49
CA ALA A 155 9.30 23.91 -1.23
C ALA A 155 8.09 23.94 -0.26
N GLY A 156 6.87 23.79 -0.78
CA GLY A 156 5.64 23.70 -0.01
C GLY A 156 5.27 22.28 0.39
N CYS A 157 6.21 21.33 0.35
CA CYS A 157 5.96 19.96 0.76
C CYS A 157 5.49 19.91 2.21
N THR A 158 4.31 19.34 2.42
CA THR A 158 3.68 19.25 3.76
C THR A 158 3.83 17.86 4.38
N ALA A 159 4.29 16.89 3.60
CA ALA A 159 4.42 15.49 4.03
C ALA A 159 5.73 15.22 4.77
N LEU A 160 6.75 16.07 4.58
CA LEU A 160 8.11 15.79 4.99
C LEU A 160 8.61 16.79 6.02
N GLN A 161 9.30 16.28 7.03
CA GLN A 161 10.02 17.11 7.99
C GLN A 161 11.51 16.73 7.94
N PHE A 162 12.31 17.68 7.44
CA PHE A 162 13.77 17.60 7.49
C PHE A 162 14.27 18.22 8.79
N MET A 163 15.16 17.51 9.48
CA MET A 163 15.84 17.97 10.68
C MET A 163 17.34 18.00 10.44
N ARG A 164 17.97 19.10 10.86
CA ARG A 164 19.44 19.18 10.90
C ARG A 164 19.99 18.34 12.05
N ALA A 165 21.27 18.03 12.00
CA ALA A 165 21.93 17.26 13.05
C ALA A 165 21.73 17.90 14.43
N GLU A 166 21.79 19.21 14.56
CA GLU A 166 21.64 19.90 15.86
C GLU A 166 20.24 19.72 16.47
N GLN A 167 19.24 19.37 15.65
CA GLN A 167 17.87 19.13 16.06
C GLN A 167 17.61 17.66 16.42
N THR A 168 18.54 16.74 16.12
CA THR A 168 18.43 15.33 16.51
C THR A 168 18.93 15.11 17.93
N ALA A 169 18.44 14.04 18.57
CA ALA A 169 18.81 13.71 19.94
C ALA A 169 20.30 13.40 20.11
N ASP A 170 20.92 12.77 19.11
CA ASP A 170 22.33 12.37 19.12
C ASP A 170 23.28 13.44 18.57
N LYS A 171 22.76 14.44 17.86
CA LYS A 171 23.50 15.51 17.19
C LYS A 171 24.52 15.06 16.15
N LYS A 172 24.41 13.82 15.65
CA LYS A 172 25.41 13.23 14.74
C LYS A 172 25.05 13.34 13.27
N GLY A 173 23.76 13.45 12.95
CA GLY A 173 23.30 13.30 11.57
C GLY A 173 21.97 13.97 11.32
N PRO A 174 21.68 14.40 10.08
CA PRO A 174 20.36 14.87 9.74
C PRO A 174 19.33 13.74 9.81
N PHE A 175 18.06 14.10 9.97
CA PHE A 175 16.96 13.14 10.06
C PHE A 175 15.79 13.59 9.19
N LEU A 176 15.12 12.63 8.55
CA LEU A 176 13.94 12.85 7.74
C LEU A 176 12.85 11.88 8.19
N PHE A 177 11.65 12.39 8.40
CA PHE A 177 10.46 11.57 8.53
C PHE A 177 9.30 12.15 7.73
N SER A 178 8.36 11.27 7.39
CA SER A 178 7.14 11.65 6.67
C SER A 178 5.90 11.48 7.54
N GLN A 179 4.95 12.40 7.42
CA GLN A 179 3.61 12.30 8.01
C GLN A 179 2.56 12.52 6.92
N CYS A 180 1.93 11.44 6.46
CA CYS A 180 1.02 11.48 5.31
C CYS A 180 -0.45 11.65 5.70
N GLN A 181 -0.86 11.28 6.92
CA GLN A 181 -2.25 11.45 7.37
C GLN A 181 -2.55 12.93 7.65
N PRO A 182 -3.73 13.47 7.25
CA PRO A 182 -4.83 12.76 6.57
C PRO A 182 -4.73 12.73 5.05
N ILE A 183 -4.15 13.77 4.43
CA ILE A 183 -4.13 13.98 2.97
C ILE A 183 -2.80 14.58 2.49
N HIS A 184 -1.71 14.26 3.16
CA HIS A 184 -0.39 14.78 2.84
C HIS A 184 0.40 13.85 1.90
N ALA A 185 -0.07 12.62 1.65
CA ALA A 185 0.61 11.72 0.70
C ALA A 185 0.73 12.35 -0.70
N ARG A 186 -0.28 13.13 -1.13
CA ARG A 186 -0.26 13.91 -2.38
C ARG A 186 0.85 14.96 -2.47
N SER A 187 1.46 15.33 -1.35
CA SER A 187 2.60 16.27 -1.29
C SER A 187 3.96 15.55 -1.35
N LEU A 188 3.96 14.22 -1.25
CA LEU A 188 5.14 13.36 -1.35
C LEU A 188 5.26 12.71 -2.73
N LEU A 189 4.15 12.33 -3.34
CA LEU A 189 4.09 11.73 -4.67
C LEU A 189 2.73 11.98 -5.34
N PRO A 190 2.64 11.96 -6.68
CA PRO A 190 1.36 12.01 -7.38
C PRO A 190 0.61 10.70 -7.16
N CYS A 191 -0.56 10.73 -6.50
CA CYS A 191 -1.30 9.52 -6.14
C CYS A 191 -2.81 9.74 -6.00
N MET A 192 -3.59 8.66 -5.88
CA MET A 192 -4.99 8.73 -5.49
C MET A 192 -5.07 8.79 -3.96
N ASP A 193 -5.07 9.98 -3.38
CA ASP A 193 -4.90 10.21 -1.94
C ASP A 193 -6.24 10.16 -1.20
N THR A 194 -6.83 8.97 -1.21
CA THR A 194 -8.06 8.63 -0.51
C THR A 194 -7.89 7.30 0.23
N PRO A 195 -8.40 7.15 1.47
CA PRO A 195 -8.38 5.87 2.18
C PRO A 195 -9.22 4.77 1.50
N SER A 196 -10.08 5.15 0.54
CA SER A 196 -10.87 4.22 -0.27
C SER A 196 -10.02 3.39 -1.24
N VAL A 197 -8.83 3.88 -1.60
CA VAL A 197 -7.90 3.20 -2.50
C VAL A 197 -6.80 2.54 -1.67
N LYS A 198 -6.64 1.23 -1.88
CA LYS A 198 -5.53 0.45 -1.32
C LYS A 198 -4.69 -0.08 -2.46
N GLN A 199 -3.39 0.15 -2.37
CA GLN A 199 -2.42 -0.26 -3.38
C GLN A 199 -1.18 -0.83 -2.72
N THR A 200 -0.50 -1.69 -3.46
CA THR A 200 0.80 -2.23 -3.05
C THR A 200 1.89 -1.25 -3.48
N TYR A 201 3.05 -1.30 -2.83
CA TYR A 201 4.18 -0.49 -3.26
C TYR A 201 5.53 -1.16 -2.99
N ASP A 202 6.51 -0.83 -3.81
CA ASP A 202 7.93 -0.99 -3.56
C ASP A 202 8.63 0.38 -3.58
N SER A 203 9.77 0.47 -2.89
CA SER A 203 10.52 1.71 -2.81
C SER A 203 12.01 1.44 -2.70
N GLU A 204 12.78 2.12 -3.53
CA GLU A 204 14.23 2.24 -3.43
C GLU A 204 14.56 3.69 -3.09
N ALA A 205 15.29 3.91 -1.99
CA ALA A 205 15.73 5.24 -1.57
C ALA A 205 17.25 5.29 -1.55
N THR A 206 17.82 6.25 -2.28
CA THR A 206 19.24 6.59 -2.26
C THR A 206 19.44 7.81 -1.35
N LEU A 207 20.44 7.72 -0.48
CA LEU A 207 20.82 8.74 0.48
C LEU A 207 22.35 8.90 0.39
N LEU A 208 22.85 10.13 0.35
CA LEU A 208 24.30 10.42 0.33
C LEU A 208 24.99 10.19 1.68
N TYR A 209 24.24 9.83 2.71
CA TYR A 209 24.75 9.54 4.04
C TYR A 209 24.36 8.12 4.46
N ILE A 210 25.27 7.42 5.15
CA ILE A 210 25.00 6.10 5.72
C ILE A 210 23.97 6.28 6.85
N PHE A 211 22.70 6.10 6.53
CA PHE A 211 21.59 6.10 7.48
C PHE A 211 20.65 4.93 7.23
N ALA A 212 19.97 4.50 8.29
CA ALA A 212 18.90 3.52 8.19
C ALA A 212 17.63 4.19 7.67
N PHE A 213 17.13 3.72 6.53
CA PHE A 213 15.83 4.10 5.99
C PHE A 213 14.77 3.11 6.48
N PHE A 214 13.73 3.62 7.13
CA PHE A 214 12.59 2.82 7.58
C PHE A 214 11.32 3.33 6.93
N LEU A 215 10.66 2.46 6.17
CA LEU A 215 9.33 2.71 5.64
C LEU A 215 8.33 1.73 6.26
N ALA A 216 7.03 2.04 6.17
CA ALA A 216 5.96 1.19 6.72
C ALA A 216 5.78 -0.11 5.90
N ARG A 217 6.74 -1.05 5.99
CA ARG A 217 6.65 -2.43 5.46
C ARG A 217 7.61 -3.38 6.19
N LYS A 218 7.26 -4.66 6.28
CA LYS A 218 8.21 -5.75 6.61
C LYS A 218 9.04 -6.09 5.36
N ASN A 219 10.36 -6.10 5.49
CA ASN A 219 11.40 -6.37 4.48
C ASN A 219 11.58 -5.32 3.38
N GLN A 220 12.75 -4.66 3.38
CA GLN A 220 13.24 -3.82 2.28
C GLN A 220 14.70 -4.15 1.95
N SER A 221 15.07 -4.01 0.67
CA SER A 221 16.45 -3.97 0.20
C SER A 221 16.95 -2.52 0.26
N LEU A 222 17.86 -2.23 1.19
CA LEU A 222 18.56 -0.95 1.27
C LEU A 222 19.75 -1.01 0.29
N CYS A 223 19.72 -0.21 -0.79
CA CYS A 223 20.91 -0.02 -1.62
C CYS A 223 21.72 1.13 -1.05
N VAL A 224 22.65 0.83 -0.14
CA VAL A 224 23.66 1.79 0.31
C VAL A 224 24.76 1.81 -0.76
N LYS A 225 24.81 2.86 -1.57
CA LYS A 225 26.00 3.15 -2.38
C LYS A 225 26.95 3.96 -1.51
N GLU A 226 27.90 3.28 -0.88
CA GLU A 226 29.05 3.93 -0.27
C GLU A 226 29.87 4.60 -1.38
N PHE A 227 29.93 5.93 -1.35
CA PHE A 227 30.98 6.68 -2.06
C PHE A 227 32.05 7.02 -1.03
N PHE A 228 33.21 6.39 -1.16
CA PHE A 228 34.45 6.75 -0.46
C PHE A 228 35.02 8.07 -1.00
#